data_AF-A0A4V5RLX8-F1
#
_entry.id   AF-A0A4V5RLX8-F1
#
_cell.length_a   1.000
_cell.length_b   1.000
_cell.length_c   1.000
_cell.angle_alpha   90.00
_cell.angle_beta   90.00
_cell.angle_gamma   90.00
#
_symmetry.space_group_name_H-M   'P 1'
#
loop_
_entity.id
_entity.type
_entity.pdbx_description
1 polymer ?
#
loop_
_entity_poly.entity_id
_entity_poly.type
_entity_poly.pdbx_seq_one_letter_code
_entity_poly.pdbx_strand_id
1 'polypeptide(L)' 'MSRILQGIRHHFEQAGLLVYLNDPSVTELMLNPDGQLWIERQGEAMQSVGEVEGEDATRILNALSDYHRQT' A
#
# COMPACT_ATOMS: atom_id res chain seq x y z
N MET A 1 -19.22 2.56 -5.60
CA MET A 1 -18.00 2.20 -4.83
C MET A 1 -18.35 2.30 -3.35
N SER A 2 -17.97 1.33 -2.49
CA SER A 2 -18.24 1.45 -1.06
C SER A 2 -17.42 2.59 -0.45
N ARG A 3 -17.98 3.31 0.54
CA ARG A 3 -17.29 4.42 1.24
C ARG A 3 -15.95 3.98 1.83
N ILE A 4 -15.88 2.72 2.26
CA ILE A 4 -14.68 2.12 2.86
C ILE A 4 -13.58 1.92 1.82
N LEU A 5 -13.92 1.36 0.64
CA LEU A 5 -12.96 1.20 -0.45
C LEU A 5 -12.43 2.56 -0.95
N GLN A 6 -13.27 3.60 -0.92
CA GLN A 6 -12.82 4.96 -1.24
C GLN A 6 -11.84 5.51 -0.19
N GLY A 7 -12.07 5.22 1.10
CA GLY A 7 -11.13 5.55 2.17
C GLY A 7 -9.79 4.84 2.04
N ILE A 8 -9.79 3.53 1.79
CA ILE A 8 -8.56 2.76 1.56
C ILE A 8 -7.77 3.33 0.39
N ARG A 9 -8.44 3.59 -0.75
CA ARG A 9 -7.81 4.18 -1.93
C ARG A 9 -7.19 5.55 -1.62
N HIS A 10 -7.88 6.39 -0.86
CA HIS A 10 -7.36 7.70 -0.46
C HIS A 10 -6.10 7.58 0.40
N HIS A 11 -6.06 6.66 1.37
CA HIS A 11 -4.86 6.44 2.18
C HIS A 11 -3.68 5.93 1.36
N PHE A 12 -3.92 5.01 0.40
CA PHE A 12 -2.90 4.57 -0.54
C PHE A 12 -2.39 5.71 -1.46
N GLU A 13 -3.26 6.64 -1.83
CA GLU A 13 -2.86 7.82 -2.62
C GLU A 13 -1.97 8.77 -1.82
N GLN A 14 -2.35 9.07 -0.58
CA GLN A 14 -1.55 9.95 0.29
C GLN A 14 -0.17 9.34 0.60
N ALA A 15 -0.09 8.03 0.78
CA ALA A 15 1.17 7.32 1.00
C ALA A 15 1.97 7.05 -0.30
N GLY A 16 1.54 7.57 -1.46
CA GLY A 16 2.24 7.39 -2.73
C GLY A 16 2.22 5.96 -3.28
N LEU A 17 1.38 5.06 -2.74
CA LEU A 17 1.35 3.64 -3.11
C LEU A 17 0.61 3.37 -4.43
N LEU A 18 -0.28 4.28 -4.84
CA LEU A 18 -1.11 4.06 -6.04
C LEU A 18 -0.30 3.90 -7.33
N VAL A 19 0.89 4.49 -7.44
CA VAL A 19 1.72 4.31 -8.64
C VAL A 19 2.12 2.85 -8.82
N TYR A 20 2.45 2.15 -7.73
CA TYR A 20 2.83 0.75 -7.76
C TYR A 20 1.60 -0.17 -7.83
N LEU A 21 0.52 0.15 -7.11
CA LEU A 21 -0.72 -0.65 -7.14
C LEU A 21 -1.41 -0.64 -8.52
N ASN A 22 -1.17 0.39 -9.34
CA ASN A 22 -1.69 0.47 -10.70
C ASN A 22 -0.70 -0.04 -11.77
N ASP A 23 0.53 -0.40 -11.39
CA ASP A 23 1.54 -0.93 -12.31
C ASP A 23 1.32 -2.45 -12.47
N PRO A 24 0.88 -2.94 -13.64
CA PRO A 24 0.60 -4.36 -13.84
C PRO A 24 1.86 -5.24 -13.85
N SER A 25 3.05 -4.64 -13.92
CA SER A 25 4.31 -5.38 -13.80
C SER A 25 4.66 -5.71 -12.36
N VAL A 26 4.13 -4.95 -11.38
CA VAL A 26 4.36 -5.18 -9.95
C VAL A 26 3.54 -6.38 -9.48
N THR A 27 4.21 -7.37 -8.92
CA THR A 27 3.61 -8.60 -8.39
C THR A 27 3.47 -8.57 -6.87
N GLU A 28 4.38 -7.90 -6.18
CA GLU A 28 4.36 -7.74 -4.73
C GLU A 28 4.72 -6.31 -4.34
N LEU A 29 4.05 -5.79 -3.30
CA LEU A 29 4.36 -4.52 -2.65
C LEU A 29 4.40 -4.77 -1.14
N MET A 30 5.53 -4.47 -0.52
CA MET A 30 5.78 -4.71 0.89
C MET A 30 6.18 -3.41 1.57
N LEU A 31 5.46 -3.04 2.62
CA LEU A 31 5.85 -1.95 3.51
C LEU A 31 6.42 -2.55 4.80
N ASN A 32 7.72 -2.34 5.01
CA ASN A 32 8.41 -2.85 6.18
C ASN A 32 8.15 -1.96 7.42
N PRO A 33 8.34 -2.49 8.64
CA PRO A 33 8.16 -1.73 9.88
C PRO A 33 9.08 -0.50 10.03
N ASP A 34 10.20 -0.47 9.32
CA ASP A 34 11.14 0.65 9.27
C ASP A 34 10.68 1.76 8.29
N GLY A 35 9.53 1.60 7.64
CA GLY A 35 8.99 2.53 6.66
C GLY A 35 9.44 2.25 5.24
N GLN A 36 10.39 1.32 5.02
CA GLN A 36 10.89 1.04 3.67
C GLN A 36 9.84 0.34 2.82
N LEU A 37 9.59 0.90 1.64
CA LEU A 37 8.70 0.35 0.63
C LEU A 37 9.51 -0.46 -0.38
N TRP A 38 9.14 -1.73 -0.52
CA TRP A 38 9.74 -2.67 -1.47
C TRP A 38 8.70 -3.13 -2.48
N ILE A 39 9.15 -3.36 -3.71
CA ILE A 39 8.34 -4.00 -4.74
C ILE A 39 9.09 -5.13 -5.42
N GLU A 40 8.33 -6.11 -5.90
CA GLU A 40 8.79 -7.09 -6.88
C GLU A 40 8.04 -6.85 -8.20
N ARG A 41 8.76 -6.91 -9.32
CA ARG A 41 8.16 -6.96 -10.66
C ARG A 41 8.40 -8.32 -11.31
N GLN A 42 7.57 -8.67 -12.28
CA GLN A 42 7.68 -9.95 -12.99
C GLN A 42 9.08 -10.18 -13.59
N GLY A 43 9.81 -11.15 -13.03
CA GLY A 43 11.16 -11.50 -13.49
C GLY A 43 12.27 -10.58 -12.98
N GLU A 44 11.95 -9.63 -12.10
CA GLU A 44 12.92 -8.74 -11.46
C GLU A 44 13.10 -9.12 -9.98
N ALA A 45 14.28 -8.84 -9.42
CA ALA A 45 14.50 -8.98 -7.98
C ALA A 45 13.75 -7.89 -7.20
N MET A 46 13.46 -8.15 -5.93
CA MET A 46 12.84 -7.17 -5.02
C MET A 46 13.71 -5.91 -4.88
N GLN A 47 13.08 -4.73 -4.96
CA GLN A 47 13.76 -3.43 -4.94
C GLN A 47 13.09 -2.46 -3.96
N SER A 48 13.92 -1.71 -3.22
CA SER A 48 13.46 -0.58 -2.40
C SER A 48 13.13 0.60 -3.31
N VAL A 49 11.95 1.18 -3.17
CA VAL A 49 11.43 2.22 -4.08
C VAL A 49 10.97 3.49 -3.38
N GLY A 50 10.96 3.51 -2.06
CA GLY A 50 10.67 4.70 -1.29
C GLY A 50 10.51 4.39 0.19
N GLU A 51 10.04 5.38 0.92
CA GLU A 51 9.73 5.31 2.35
C GLU A 51 8.29 5.79 2.57
N VAL A 52 7.63 5.25 3.58
CA VAL A 52 6.29 5.67 4.02
C VAL A 52 6.38 6.07 5.49
N GLU A 53 5.84 7.25 5.80
CA GLU A 53 5.74 7.73 7.17
C GLU A 53 4.92 6.78 8.05
N GLY A 54 5.38 6.55 9.28
CA GLY A 54 4.73 5.60 10.20
C GLY A 54 3.27 5.94 10.50
N GLU A 55 2.89 7.22 10.45
CA GLU A 55 1.51 7.66 10.62
C GLU A 55 0.63 7.19 9.45
N ASP A 56 1.11 7.32 8.21
CA ASP A 56 0.38 6.88 7.02
C ASP A 56 0.28 5.35 6.96
N ALA A 57 1.35 4.64 7.33
CA ALA A 57 1.32 3.19 7.48
C ALA A 57 0.23 2.75 8.48
N THR A 58 0.12 3.43 9.62
CA THR A 58 -0.89 3.15 10.64
C THR A 58 -2.31 3.42 10.14
N ARG A 59 -2.52 4.54 9.43
CA ARG A 59 -3.83 4.89 8.83
C ARG A 59 -4.28 3.82 7.82
N ILE A 60 -3.36 3.34 6.98
CA ILE A 60 -3.61 2.25 6.04
C ILE A 60 -4.04 0.98 6.78
N LEU A 61 -3.28 0.53 7.79
CA LEU A 61 -3.57 -0.69 8.54
C LEU A 61 -4.94 -0.62 9.24
N ASN A 62 -5.30 0.54 9.79
CA ASN A 62 -6.61 0.75 10.40
C ASN A 62 -7.74 0.66 9.37
N ALA A 63 -7.58 1.31 8.20
CA ALA A 63 -8.58 1.26 7.14
C ALA A 63 -8.80 -0.16 6.59
N LEU A 64 -7.72 -0.94 6.44
CA LEU A 64 -7.79 -2.35 6.03
C LEU A 64 -8.46 -3.22 7.10
N SER A 65 -8.12 -3.00 8.38
CA SER A 65 -8.74 -3.71 9.51
C SER A 65 -10.24 -3.46 9.59
N ASP A 66 -10.66 -2.20 9.40
CA ASP A 66 -12.07 -1.82 9.39
C ASP A 66 -12.83 -2.43 8.20
N TYR A 67 -12.19 -2.52 7.04
CA TYR A 67 -12.76 -3.20 5.88
C TYR A 67 -12.99 -4.70 6.13
N HIS A 68 -11.96 -5.39 6.63
CA HIS A 68 -12.03 -6.83 6.89
C HIS A 68 -13.10 -7.21 7.92
N ARG A 69 -13.36 -6.35 8.92
CA ARG A 69 -14.45 -6.61 9.89
C ARG A 69 -15.86 -6.54 9.29
N GLN A 70 -16.00 -5.96 8.09
CA GLN A 70 -17.29 -5.71 7.44
C GLN A 70 -17.57 -6.65 6.26
N THR A 71 -16.62 -7.52 5.91
CA THR A 71 -16.71 -8.52 4.83
C THR A 71 -16.72 -9.92 5.41
#